data_AF-A0A932DQM5-F1
#
_entry.id   AF-A0A932DQM5-F1
#
_cell.length_a   1.000
_cell.length_b   1.000
_cell.length_c   1.000
_cell.angle_alpha   90.00
_cell.angle_beta   90.00
_cell.angle_gamma   90.00
#
_symmetry.space_group_name_H-M   'P 1'
#
loop_
_entity.id
_entity.type
_entity.pdbx_description
1 polymer ?
#
loop_
_entity_poly.entity_id
_entity_poly.type
_entity_poly.pdbx_seq_one_letter_code
_entity_poly.pdbx_strand_id
1 'polypeptide(L)'
;PAALASLSKRELPPAQPASPFKNIEVRDINGDGIPDLWIYHNPLRPGEIVRQEEDTDGDGMVDTWSYFNNGSLVRREVDSRKRGSPDTVYLYDREKIVREERDENGDGQTSFRAYYQNGRLARVEKDLDRDGKMDLWTYYDTTGEEELVAKEERDLNGDGAADLWSHYESGRLVRRDVSAAGLEILSKQDEIPALRLEPETPRHPGS
;
A
#
# COMPACT_ATOMS: atom_id res chain seq x y z
N PRO A 1 -9.61 72.27 38.36
CA PRO A 1 -8.59 71.20 38.47
C PRO A 1 -9.24 69.81 38.46
N ALA A 2 -9.06 69.12 37.34
CA ALA A 2 -9.20 67.68 37.06
C ALA A 2 -10.41 66.91 37.66
N ALA A 3 -11.37 66.63 36.78
CA ALA A 3 -12.21 65.43 36.81
C ALA A 3 -11.64 64.38 35.84
N LEU A 4 -12.12 63.12 35.94
CA LEU A 4 -11.87 61.92 35.10
C LEU A 4 -10.68 61.06 35.54
N ALA A 5 -10.72 59.72 35.59
CA ALA A 5 -11.80 58.75 35.41
C ALA A 5 -11.36 57.45 36.10
N SER A 6 -12.27 56.79 36.83
CA SER A 6 -12.07 55.44 37.35
C SER A 6 -12.13 54.45 36.19
N LEU A 7 -11.01 53.77 35.93
CA LEU A 7 -10.94 52.64 35.00
C LEU A 7 -11.79 51.47 35.53
N SER A 8 -12.99 51.31 34.98
CA SER A 8 -13.78 50.10 35.14
C SER A 8 -13.00 48.94 34.55
N LYS A 9 -12.51 48.04 35.40
CA LYS A 9 -11.93 46.75 35.00
C LYS A 9 -13.05 45.97 34.31
N ARG A 10 -12.99 45.86 32.98
CA ARG A 10 -13.92 45.03 32.21
C ARG A 10 -13.54 43.58 32.52
N GLU A 11 -14.28 42.93 33.40
CA GLU A 11 -14.13 41.48 33.61
C GLU A 11 -14.41 40.79 32.28
N LEU A 12 -13.40 40.12 31.74
CA LEU A 12 -13.60 39.17 30.65
C LEU A 12 -14.52 38.07 31.18
N PRO A 13 -15.55 37.65 30.44
CA PRO A 13 -16.34 36.51 30.84
C PRO A 13 -15.42 35.29 31.03
N PRO A 14 -15.70 34.40 31.99
CA PRO A 14 -14.90 33.20 32.18
C PRO A 14 -14.79 32.47 30.86
N ALA A 15 -13.57 32.11 30.45
CA ALA A 15 -13.35 31.27 29.29
C ALA A 15 -14.22 30.02 29.45
N GLN A 16 -15.17 29.82 28.53
CA GLN A 16 -15.94 28.59 28.51
C GLN A 16 -14.94 27.43 28.44
N PRO A 17 -15.09 26.37 29.25
CA PRO A 17 -14.26 25.18 29.07
C PRO A 17 -14.46 24.74 27.61
N ALA A 18 -13.37 24.63 26.86
CA ALA A 18 -13.43 24.13 25.49
C ALA A 18 -14.21 22.81 25.53
N SER A 19 -15.36 22.75 24.86
CA SER A 19 -16.07 21.50 24.65
C SER A 19 -15.05 20.45 24.20
N PRO A 20 -15.02 19.25 24.80
CA PRO A 20 -14.08 18.24 24.35
C PRO A 20 -14.33 18.01 22.86
N PHE A 21 -13.34 18.34 22.03
CA PHE A 21 -13.44 18.12 20.60
C PHE A 21 -13.68 16.63 20.40
N LYS A 22 -14.86 16.27 19.87
CA LYS A 22 -15.12 14.90 19.44
C LYS A 22 -14.17 14.64 18.28
N ASN A 23 -13.10 13.90 18.54
CA ASN A 23 -12.03 13.62 17.57
C ASN A 23 -12.38 12.49 16.59
N ILE A 24 -13.66 12.09 16.56
CA ILE A 24 -14.20 11.04 15.68
C ILE A 24 -15.52 11.53 15.08
N GLU A 25 -15.57 11.60 13.76
CA GLU A 25 -16.81 11.74 13.00
C GLU A 25 -17.26 10.37 12.52
N VAL A 26 -18.56 10.08 12.60
CA VAL A 26 -19.16 8.81 12.18
C VAL A 26 -20.31 9.14 11.26
N ARG A 27 -20.36 8.51 10.09
CA ARG A 27 -21.35 8.80 9.05
C ARG A 27 -21.94 7.50 8.52
N ASP A 28 -23.27 7.48 8.49
CA ASP A 28 -24.07 6.55 7.72
C ASP A 28 -24.33 7.23 6.37
N ILE A 29 -23.69 6.71 5.33
CA ILE A 29 -23.71 7.23 3.96
C ILE A 29 -24.91 6.65 3.21
N ASN A 30 -25.23 5.38 3.44
CA ASN A 30 -26.25 4.66 2.67
C ASN A 30 -27.68 4.75 3.28
N GLY A 31 -27.80 5.16 4.55
CA GLY A 31 -29.04 5.42 5.28
C GLY A 31 -29.69 4.19 5.92
N ASP A 32 -28.98 3.06 6.06
CA ASP A 32 -29.51 1.82 6.64
C ASP A 32 -29.44 1.75 8.18
N GLY A 33 -28.82 2.75 8.81
CA GLY A 33 -28.63 2.83 10.26
C GLY A 33 -27.35 2.17 10.77
N ILE A 34 -26.53 1.59 9.89
CA ILE A 34 -25.18 1.11 10.14
C ILE A 34 -24.20 2.15 9.59
N PRO A 35 -23.18 2.59 10.33
CA PRO A 35 -22.24 3.56 9.79
C PRO A 35 -21.36 2.96 8.69
N ASP A 36 -21.05 3.74 7.65
CA ASP A 36 -20.15 3.36 6.56
C ASP A 36 -18.77 4.02 6.68
N LEU A 37 -18.65 5.13 7.42
CA LEU A 37 -17.42 5.94 7.47
C LEU A 37 -17.13 6.48 8.88
N TRP A 38 -15.90 6.25 9.33
CA TRP A 38 -15.34 6.83 10.55
C TRP A 38 -14.12 7.69 10.20
N ILE A 39 -14.10 8.95 10.63
CA ILE A 39 -13.00 9.89 10.41
C ILE A 39 -12.40 10.27 11.76
N TYR A 40 -11.11 10.00 11.92
CA TYR A 40 -10.37 10.30 13.14
C TYR A 40 -9.51 11.55 12.94
N HIS A 41 -9.66 12.52 13.84
CA HIS A 41 -8.94 13.78 13.83
C HIS A 41 -7.84 13.82 14.89
N ASN A 42 -6.79 14.59 14.62
CA ASN A 42 -5.74 14.88 15.58
C ASN A 42 -6.33 15.63 16.79
N PRO A 43 -6.22 15.10 18.03
CA PRO A 43 -6.78 15.75 19.21
C PRO A 43 -6.09 17.08 19.55
N LEU A 44 -4.85 17.29 19.08
CA LEU A 44 -4.07 18.52 19.30
C LEU A 44 -4.26 19.55 18.17
N ARG A 45 -4.76 19.12 17.01
CA ARG A 45 -4.98 19.97 15.83
C ARG A 45 -6.33 19.64 15.18
N PRO A 46 -7.43 20.21 15.70
CA PRO A 46 -8.76 19.98 15.14
C PRO A 46 -8.80 20.29 13.63
N GLY A 47 -9.40 19.40 12.85
CA GLY A 47 -9.46 19.49 11.39
C GLY A 47 -8.34 18.73 10.65
N GLU A 48 -7.23 18.38 11.31
CA GLU A 48 -6.23 17.47 10.75
C GLU A 48 -6.75 16.03 10.86
N ILE A 49 -7.01 15.38 9.73
CA ILE A 49 -7.37 13.95 9.68
C ILE A 49 -6.11 13.12 9.86
N VAL A 50 -6.17 12.08 10.69
CA VAL A 50 -5.08 11.12 10.92
C VAL A 50 -5.43 9.72 10.41
N ARG A 51 -6.72 9.38 10.37
CA ARG A 51 -7.19 8.07 9.92
C ARG A 51 -8.63 8.14 9.41
N GLN A 52 -8.95 7.32 8.43
CA GLN A 52 -10.32 7.03 7.98
C GLN A 52 -10.52 5.52 7.95
N GLU A 53 -11.72 5.07 8.30
CA GLU A 53 -12.18 3.69 8.19
C GLU A 53 -13.46 3.69 7.37
N GLU A 54 -13.55 2.78 6.40
CA GLU A 54 -14.64 2.70 5.44
C GLU A 54 -15.16 1.25 5.36
N ASP A 55 -16.47 1.10 5.46
CA ASP A 55 -17.21 -0.05 4.93
C ASP A 55 -17.63 0.34 3.50
N THR A 56 -16.96 -0.22 2.51
CA THR A 56 -17.10 0.19 1.11
C THR A 56 -18.21 -0.55 0.38
N ASP A 57 -18.73 -1.65 0.95
CA ASP A 57 -19.79 -2.45 0.34
C ASP A 57 -21.04 -2.64 1.19
N GLY A 58 -21.09 -2.02 2.36
CA GLY A 58 -22.28 -1.87 3.20
C GLY A 58 -22.69 -3.16 3.91
N ASP A 59 -21.73 -4.04 4.23
CA ASP A 59 -22.01 -5.27 4.96
C ASP A 59 -21.93 -5.12 6.50
N GLY A 60 -21.61 -3.91 6.95
CA GLY A 60 -21.45 -3.52 8.34
C GLY A 60 -20.07 -3.81 8.92
N MET A 61 -19.11 -4.24 8.10
CA MET A 61 -17.72 -4.44 8.48
C MET A 61 -16.81 -3.47 7.73
N VAL A 62 -15.89 -2.83 8.46
CA VAL A 62 -14.85 -2.01 7.84
C VAL A 62 -13.94 -2.92 7.00
N ASP A 63 -13.74 -2.55 5.74
CA ASP A 63 -12.85 -3.24 4.80
C ASP A 63 -11.65 -2.38 4.38
N THR A 64 -11.71 -1.06 4.61
CA THR A 64 -10.68 -0.12 4.15
C THR A 64 -10.23 0.81 5.27
N TRP A 65 -8.92 0.94 5.44
CA TRP A 65 -8.29 1.86 6.40
C TRP A 65 -7.32 2.80 5.69
N SER A 66 -7.51 4.10 5.80
CA SER A 66 -6.62 5.11 5.24
C SER A 66 -5.93 5.90 6.36
N TYR A 67 -4.62 6.12 6.25
CA TYR A 67 -3.81 6.84 7.24
C TYR A 67 -3.17 8.07 6.63
N PHE A 68 -3.19 9.17 7.38
CA PHE A 68 -2.79 10.49 6.91
C PHE A 68 -1.69 11.07 7.80
N ASN A 69 -0.79 11.81 7.19
CA ASN A 69 0.25 12.57 7.88
C ASN A 69 0.29 14.00 7.33
N ASN A 70 0.04 15.00 8.18
CA ASN A 70 -0.08 16.41 7.78
C ASN A 70 -1.04 16.63 6.60
N GLY A 71 -2.15 15.89 6.56
CA GLY A 71 -3.17 15.98 5.51
C GLY A 71 -2.89 15.17 4.24
N SER A 72 -1.71 14.58 4.07
CA SER A 72 -1.41 13.70 2.93
C SER A 72 -1.67 12.23 3.27
N LEU A 73 -2.30 11.49 2.35
CA LEU A 73 -2.44 10.03 2.44
C LEU A 73 -1.04 9.39 2.37
N VAL A 74 -0.70 8.57 3.36
CA VAL A 74 0.61 7.87 3.43
C VAL A 74 0.49 6.36 3.38
N ARG A 75 -0.65 5.81 3.80
CA ARG A 75 -0.91 4.37 3.81
C ARG A 75 -2.40 4.11 3.62
N ARG A 76 -2.73 3.09 2.84
CA ARG A 76 -4.07 2.50 2.77
C ARG A 76 -3.96 1.00 2.97
N GLU A 77 -4.84 0.42 3.76
CA GLU A 77 -4.96 -1.02 3.98
C GLU A 77 -6.35 -1.45 3.52
N VAL A 78 -6.46 -2.60 2.86
CA VAL A 78 -7.70 -3.13 2.28
C VAL A 78 -7.84 -4.61 2.61
N ASP A 79 -8.99 -5.00 3.15
CA ASP A 79 -9.45 -6.38 3.31
C ASP A 79 -10.39 -6.75 2.17
N SER A 80 -9.80 -7.02 1.01
CA SER A 80 -10.53 -7.38 -0.21
C SER A 80 -11.20 -8.76 -0.13
N ARG A 81 -10.89 -9.54 0.91
CA ARG A 81 -11.36 -10.92 1.11
C ARG A 81 -12.30 -11.07 2.29
N LYS A 82 -12.61 -9.98 3.00
CA LYS A 82 -13.54 -9.92 4.14
C LYS A 82 -13.21 -10.92 5.24
N ARG A 83 -11.94 -11.03 5.60
CA ARG A 83 -11.49 -11.93 6.69
C ARG A 83 -11.35 -11.21 8.04
N GLY A 84 -11.67 -9.92 8.10
CA GLY A 84 -11.47 -9.05 9.26
C GLY A 84 -10.04 -8.55 9.41
N SER A 85 -9.19 -8.75 8.39
CA SER A 85 -7.79 -8.35 8.40
C SER A 85 -7.35 -7.96 6.99
N PRO A 86 -6.66 -6.82 6.80
CA PRO A 86 -6.20 -6.40 5.48
C PRO A 86 -5.31 -7.44 4.79
N ASP A 87 -5.60 -7.76 3.54
CA ASP A 87 -4.74 -8.57 2.68
C ASP A 87 -3.86 -7.71 1.76
N THR A 88 -4.18 -6.42 1.63
CA THR A 88 -3.46 -5.49 0.75
C THR A 88 -3.07 -4.21 1.48
N VAL A 89 -1.83 -3.76 1.29
CA VAL A 89 -1.32 -2.49 1.83
C VAL A 89 -0.70 -1.66 0.72
N TYR A 90 -1.16 -0.43 0.58
CA TYR A 90 -0.61 0.59 -0.32
C TYR A 90 0.13 1.65 0.50
N LEU A 91 1.32 2.04 0.04
CA LEU A 91 2.11 3.13 0.61
C LEU A 91 2.26 4.25 -0.41
N TYR A 92 2.18 5.48 0.08
CA TYR A 92 2.15 6.68 -0.76
C TYR A 92 3.26 7.67 -0.37
N ASP A 93 3.87 8.31 -1.37
CA ASP A 93 4.69 9.51 -1.23
C ASP A 93 4.11 10.60 -2.13
N ARG A 94 3.85 11.79 -1.57
CA ARG A 94 3.29 12.94 -2.31
C ARG A 94 2.13 12.56 -3.23
N GLU A 95 1.14 11.87 -2.66
CA GLU A 95 -0.10 11.40 -3.32
C GLU A 95 0.10 10.37 -4.43
N LYS A 96 1.31 9.87 -4.65
CA LYS A 96 1.59 8.79 -5.58
C LYS A 96 1.89 7.51 -4.84
N ILE A 97 1.37 6.40 -5.33
CA ILE A 97 1.76 5.08 -4.84
C ILE A 97 3.26 4.88 -5.07
N VAL A 98 3.95 4.39 -4.05
CA VAL A 98 5.38 4.02 -4.10
C VAL A 98 5.60 2.54 -3.83
N ARG A 99 4.67 1.90 -3.11
CA ARG A 99 4.74 0.47 -2.82
C ARG A 99 3.35 -0.12 -2.61
N GLU A 100 3.18 -1.34 -3.05
CA GLU A 100 2.02 -2.20 -2.80
C GLU A 100 2.53 -3.51 -2.20
N GLU A 101 1.84 -4.02 -1.20
CA GLU A 101 2.08 -5.33 -0.60
C GLU A 101 0.78 -6.10 -0.57
N ARG A 102 0.82 -7.37 -0.97
CA ARG A 102 -0.35 -8.26 -0.94
C ARG A 102 0.00 -9.59 -0.29
N ASP A 103 -0.89 -10.04 0.58
CA ASP A 103 -1.01 -11.43 1.03
C ASP A 103 -1.99 -12.15 0.09
N GLU A 104 -1.46 -12.62 -1.04
CA GLU A 104 -2.27 -13.26 -2.08
C GLU A 104 -2.70 -14.67 -1.67
N ASN A 105 -2.09 -15.30 -0.66
CA ASN A 105 -2.42 -16.67 -0.27
C ASN A 105 -3.29 -16.75 1.01
N GLY A 106 -3.37 -15.67 1.79
CA GLY A 106 -4.16 -15.53 3.00
C GLY A 106 -3.54 -16.14 4.26
N ASP A 107 -2.22 -16.37 4.28
CA ASP A 107 -1.51 -16.95 5.42
C ASP A 107 -0.95 -15.91 6.41
N GLY A 108 -1.20 -14.62 6.16
CA GLY A 108 -0.72 -13.51 6.97
C GLY A 108 0.68 -13.04 6.62
N GLN A 109 1.32 -13.61 5.61
CA GLN A 109 2.61 -13.18 5.08
C GLN A 109 2.44 -12.48 3.72
N THR A 110 3.29 -11.49 3.46
CA THR A 110 3.28 -10.80 2.16
C THR A 110 3.89 -11.72 1.09
N SER A 111 3.07 -12.19 0.16
CA SER A 111 3.52 -13.02 -0.97
C SER A 111 3.81 -12.22 -2.24
N PHE A 112 3.39 -10.95 -2.29
CA PHE A 112 3.59 -10.06 -3.44
C PHE A 112 3.99 -8.67 -2.96
N ARG A 113 4.97 -8.06 -3.63
CA ARG A 113 5.33 -6.66 -3.41
C ARG A 113 5.65 -5.96 -4.70
N ALA A 114 4.97 -4.84 -4.97
CA ALA A 114 5.31 -3.96 -6.09
C ALA A 114 5.94 -2.65 -5.60
N TYR A 115 6.86 -2.11 -6.39
CA TYR A 115 7.52 -0.83 -6.16
C TYR A 115 7.30 0.05 -7.39
N TYR A 116 6.99 1.32 -7.14
CA TYR A 116 6.69 2.29 -8.18
C TYR A 116 7.71 3.42 -8.18
N GLN A 117 8.13 3.83 -9.37
CA GLN A 117 8.99 4.98 -9.58
C GLN A 117 8.24 6.01 -10.43
N ASN A 118 8.02 7.20 -9.89
CA ASN A 118 7.29 8.29 -10.57
C ASN A 118 5.87 7.90 -11.05
N GLY A 119 5.24 6.91 -10.39
CA GLY A 119 3.92 6.39 -10.76
C GLY A 119 3.95 5.27 -11.80
N ARG A 120 5.12 4.80 -12.24
CA ARG A 120 5.28 3.63 -13.11
C ARG A 120 5.77 2.43 -12.31
N LEU A 121 5.31 1.24 -12.65
CA LEU A 121 5.79 0.00 -12.05
C LEU A 121 7.29 -0.16 -12.35
N ALA A 122 8.11 -0.32 -11.31
CA ALA A 122 9.56 -0.43 -11.43
C ALA A 122 10.06 -1.82 -11.08
N ARG A 123 9.45 -2.45 -10.07
CA ARG A 123 9.84 -3.78 -9.59
C ARG A 123 8.67 -4.52 -8.96
N VAL A 124 8.61 -5.82 -9.19
CA VAL A 124 7.73 -6.76 -8.50
C VAL A 124 8.57 -7.84 -7.83
N GLU A 125 8.24 -8.19 -6.60
CA GLU A 125 8.77 -9.32 -5.85
C GLU A 125 7.63 -10.32 -5.58
N LYS A 126 7.88 -11.62 -5.72
CA LYS A 126 6.92 -12.67 -5.37
C LYS A 126 7.58 -13.80 -4.59
N ASP A 127 6.88 -14.25 -3.55
CA ASP A 127 7.10 -15.51 -2.85
C ASP A 127 6.29 -16.60 -3.59
N LEU A 128 6.99 -17.53 -4.24
CA LEU A 128 6.38 -18.55 -5.09
C LEU A 128 6.10 -19.84 -4.34
N ASP A 129 6.88 -20.17 -3.31
CA ASP A 129 6.79 -21.42 -2.56
C ASP A 129 6.14 -21.28 -1.17
N ARG A 130 5.89 -20.05 -0.73
CA ARG A 130 5.23 -19.65 0.52
C ARG A 130 6.07 -19.91 1.76
N ASP A 131 7.39 -19.85 1.65
CA ASP A 131 8.29 -19.92 2.80
C ASP A 131 8.45 -18.59 3.55
N GLY A 132 7.85 -17.49 3.04
CA GLY A 132 7.93 -16.14 3.59
C GLY A 132 9.09 -15.31 3.03
N LYS A 133 9.88 -15.85 2.09
CA LYS A 133 10.91 -15.15 1.34
C LYS A 133 10.48 -14.97 -0.11
N MET A 134 11.05 -13.96 -0.76
CA MET A 134 10.76 -13.71 -2.17
C MET A 134 11.67 -14.61 -3.02
N ASP A 135 11.11 -15.28 -4.02
CA ASP A 135 11.85 -16.14 -4.96
C ASP A 135 12.02 -15.49 -6.33
N LEU A 136 11.14 -14.54 -6.68
CA LEU A 136 11.09 -13.91 -7.99
C LEU A 136 11.18 -12.40 -7.85
N TRP A 137 12.11 -11.79 -8.57
CA TRP A 137 12.21 -10.35 -8.73
C TRP A 137 12.11 -9.98 -10.22
N THR A 138 11.07 -9.24 -10.59
CA THR A 138 10.86 -8.73 -11.95
C THR A 138 11.10 -7.22 -11.96
N TYR A 139 11.95 -6.74 -12.84
CA TYR A 139 12.30 -5.33 -13.01
C TYR A 139 11.74 -4.84 -14.34
N TYR A 140 11.14 -3.65 -14.32
CA TYR A 140 10.47 -3.04 -15.47
C TYR A 140 11.23 -1.82 -15.95
N ASP A 141 11.16 -1.56 -17.25
CA ASP A 141 11.63 -0.32 -17.85
C ASP A 141 10.69 0.83 -17.46
N THR A 142 11.21 1.81 -16.73
CA THR A 142 10.46 2.99 -16.29
C THR A 142 10.65 4.20 -17.21
N THR A 143 11.43 4.06 -18.28
CA THR A 143 11.76 5.14 -19.23
C THR A 143 10.76 5.24 -20.39
N GLY A 144 10.19 4.10 -20.80
CA GLY A 144 9.16 4.01 -21.83
C GLY A 144 7.76 4.32 -21.33
N GLU A 145 6.80 4.35 -22.25
CA GLU A 145 5.38 4.47 -21.91
C GLU A 145 4.75 3.14 -21.51
N GLU A 146 5.28 2.03 -22.04
CA GLU A 146 4.80 0.66 -21.82
C GLU A 146 5.46 0.02 -20.61
N GLU A 147 4.73 -0.87 -19.92
CA GLU A 147 5.27 -1.67 -18.81
C GLU A 147 6.02 -2.90 -19.36
N LEU A 148 7.23 -2.67 -19.84
CA LEU A 148 8.07 -3.73 -20.40
C LEU A 148 9.01 -4.29 -19.33
N VAL A 149 9.03 -5.62 -19.21
CA VAL A 149 10.02 -6.31 -18.38
C VAL A 149 11.41 -6.07 -18.99
N ALA A 150 12.36 -5.66 -18.16
CA ALA A 150 13.76 -5.47 -18.52
C ALA A 150 14.63 -6.61 -17.98
N LYS A 151 14.31 -7.11 -16.78
CA LYS A 151 15.07 -8.16 -16.11
C LYS A 151 14.18 -8.99 -15.19
N GLU A 152 14.45 -10.28 -15.09
CA GLU A 152 13.94 -11.15 -14.03
C GLU A 152 15.08 -11.87 -13.34
N GLU A 153 14.92 -12.06 -12.04
CA GLU A 153 15.83 -12.83 -11.19
C GLU A 153 15.00 -13.87 -10.45
N ARG A 154 15.48 -15.11 -10.39
CA ARG A 154 14.85 -16.18 -9.62
C ARG A 154 15.85 -16.86 -8.70
N ASP A 155 15.50 -16.98 -7.44
CA ASP A 155 16.08 -17.95 -6.51
C ASP A 155 15.39 -19.30 -6.77
N LEU A 156 16.18 -20.33 -7.09
CA LEU A 156 15.65 -21.66 -7.40
C LEU A 156 15.83 -22.63 -6.23
N ASN A 157 16.54 -22.24 -5.18
CA ASN A 157 16.99 -23.12 -4.13
C ASN A 157 16.63 -22.63 -2.70
N GLY A 158 16.12 -21.39 -2.58
CA GLY A 158 15.60 -20.79 -1.35
C GLY A 158 16.69 -20.23 -0.42
N ASP A 159 17.92 -20.02 -0.92
CA ASP A 159 19.03 -19.44 -0.15
C ASP A 159 19.01 -17.92 -0.06
N GLY A 160 18.06 -17.26 -0.74
CA GLY A 160 17.88 -15.82 -0.80
C GLY A 160 18.75 -15.14 -1.86
N ALA A 161 19.47 -15.89 -2.69
CA ALA A 161 20.24 -15.38 -3.82
C ALA A 161 19.65 -15.88 -5.14
N ALA A 162 19.71 -15.01 -6.17
CA ALA A 162 19.25 -15.41 -7.48
C ALA A 162 20.17 -16.48 -8.09
N ASP A 163 19.55 -17.50 -8.67
CA ASP A 163 20.18 -18.60 -9.42
C ASP A 163 20.00 -18.45 -10.92
N LEU A 164 18.95 -17.74 -11.35
CA LEU A 164 18.62 -17.52 -12.76
C LEU A 164 18.35 -16.04 -13.00
N TRP A 165 19.04 -15.48 -13.99
CA TRP A 165 18.80 -14.14 -14.51
C TRP A 165 18.29 -14.22 -15.94
N SER A 166 17.20 -13.52 -16.23
CA SER A 166 16.65 -13.37 -17.58
C SER A 166 16.65 -11.89 -17.95
N HIS A 167 17.21 -11.55 -19.10
CA HIS A 167 17.32 -10.19 -19.61
C HIS A 167 16.45 -10.03 -20.85
N TYR A 168 15.73 -8.92 -20.91
CA TYR A 168 14.74 -8.64 -21.94
C TYR A 168 15.05 -7.30 -22.61
N GLU A 169 14.86 -7.24 -23.93
CA GLU A 169 14.88 -6.01 -24.72
C GLU A 169 13.55 -5.89 -25.45
N SER A 170 12.85 -4.76 -25.24
CA SER A 170 11.53 -4.49 -25.82
C SER A 170 10.54 -5.65 -25.60
N GLY A 171 10.50 -6.20 -24.38
CA GLY A 171 9.63 -7.32 -23.99
C GLY A 171 10.06 -8.69 -24.52
N ARG A 172 11.18 -8.81 -25.24
CA ARG A 172 11.69 -10.08 -25.76
C ARG A 172 12.91 -10.54 -24.98
N LEU A 173 12.94 -11.80 -24.58
CA LEU A 173 14.09 -12.40 -23.94
C LEU A 173 15.29 -12.40 -24.90
N VAL A 174 16.39 -11.78 -24.49
CA VAL A 174 17.64 -11.71 -25.28
C VAL A 174 18.78 -12.47 -24.65
N ARG A 175 18.77 -12.68 -23.34
CA ARG A 175 19.85 -13.36 -22.62
C ARG A 175 19.35 -14.02 -21.36
N ARG A 176 19.94 -15.16 -21.02
CA ARG A 176 19.83 -15.78 -19.70
C ARG A 176 21.20 -16.11 -19.15
N ASP A 177 21.36 -15.94 -17.85
CA ASP A 177 22.53 -16.36 -17.09
C ASP A 177 22.06 -17.23 -15.93
N VAL A 178 22.90 -18.19 -15.54
CA VAL A 178 22.57 -19.13 -14.47
C VAL A 178 23.78 -19.31 -13.56
N SER A 179 23.54 -19.40 -12.25
CA SER A 179 24.55 -19.73 -11.26
C SER A 179 24.98 -21.20 -11.40
N ALA A 180 26.07 -21.59 -10.75
CA ALA A 180 26.43 -23.02 -10.70
C ALA A 180 25.36 -23.86 -10.00
N ALA A 181 24.78 -23.35 -8.91
CA ALA A 181 23.69 -24.02 -8.18
C ALA A 181 22.41 -24.11 -9.02
N GLY A 182 22.03 -23.03 -9.69
CA GLY A 182 20.91 -22.99 -10.62
C GLY A 182 21.09 -23.98 -11.78
N LEU A 183 22.29 -24.08 -12.35
CA LEU A 183 22.56 -25.01 -13.45
C LEU A 183 22.38 -26.46 -13.01
N GLU A 184 22.85 -26.82 -11.82
CA GLU A 184 22.66 -28.15 -11.25
C GLU A 184 21.18 -28.48 -11.06
N ILE A 185 20.37 -27.53 -10.59
CA ILE A 185 18.92 -27.70 -10.41
C ILE A 185 18.23 -27.89 -11.77
N LEU A 186 18.50 -27.00 -12.73
CA LEU A 186 17.91 -27.06 -14.07
C LEU A 186 18.35 -28.30 -14.85
N SER A 187 19.53 -28.85 -14.57
CA SER A 187 20.00 -30.09 -15.20
C SER A 187 19.23 -31.34 -14.75
N LYS A 188 18.57 -31.27 -13.59
CA LYS A 188 17.81 -32.36 -12.97
C LYS A 188 16.30 -32.25 -13.22
N GLN A 189 15.84 -31.14 -13.80
CA GLN A 189 14.46 -30.94 -14.19
C GLN A 189 14.29 -31.21 -15.69
N ASP A 190 13.36 -32.10 -16.05
CA ASP A 190 13.06 -32.41 -17.46
C ASP A 190 12.43 -31.22 -18.22
N GLU A 191 11.90 -30.21 -17.50
CA GLU A 191 11.36 -28.98 -18.06
C GLU A 191 11.76 -27.76 -17.19
N ILE A 192 12.28 -26.70 -17.84
CA ILE A 192 12.46 -25.39 -17.20
C ILE A 192 11.05 -24.81 -16.97
N PRO A 193 10.68 -24.38 -15.75
CA PRO A 193 9.35 -23.83 -15.49
C PRO A 193 9.00 -22.77 -16.52
N ALA A 194 7.91 -23.00 -17.26
CA ALA A 194 7.44 -22.05 -18.24
C ALA A 194 7.21 -20.70 -17.55
N LEU A 195 7.83 -19.64 -18.09
CA LEU A 195 7.52 -18.27 -17.76
C LEU A 195 6.01 -18.08 -18.00
N ARG A 196 5.22 -18.04 -16.94
CA ARG A 196 3.83 -17.59 -17.03
C ARG A 196 3.88 -16.09 -17.26
N LEU A 197 4.01 -15.72 -18.53
CA LEU A 197 3.89 -14.37 -19.05
C LEU A 197 2.41 -13.95 -19.02
N GLU A 198 1.84 -13.86 -17.83
CA GLU A 198 0.66 -13.02 -17.66
C GLU A 198 1.17 -11.82 -16.87
N PRO A 199 1.31 -10.63 -17.49
CA PRO A 199 1.34 -9.42 -16.70
C PRO A 199 -0.01 -9.37 -15.99
N GLU A 200 -0.07 -9.88 -14.76
CA GLU A 200 -1.11 -9.45 -13.83
C GLU A 200 -0.92 -7.94 -13.74
N THR A 201 -1.73 -7.20 -14.50
CA THR A 201 -1.77 -5.76 -14.45
C THR A 201 -1.92 -5.39 -12.99
N PRO A 202 -1.00 -4.60 -12.42
CA PRO A 202 -1.21 -4.06 -11.10
C PRO A 202 -2.60 -3.41 -11.12
N ARG A 203 -3.51 -3.86 -10.26
CA ARG A 203 -4.82 -3.22 -10.20
C ARG A 203 -4.55 -1.78 -9.78
N HIS A 204 -4.76 -0.85 -10.70
CA HIS A 204 -4.63 0.56 -10.37
C HIS A 204 -5.71 0.88 -9.33
N PRO A 205 -5.34 1.44 -8.16
CA PRO A 205 -6.32 1.93 -7.21
C PRO A 205 -6.94 3.21 -7.80
N GLY A 206 -7.96 3.06 -8.65
CA GLY A 206 -8.66 4.18 -9.30
C GLY A 206 -9.34 3.89 -10.64
N SER A 207 -9.60 2.63 -11.01
CA SER A 207 -10.47 2.27 -12.14
C SER A 207 -11.81 1.75 -11.66
#